data_AF-A0A0Q5NPB0-F1
#
_entry.id   AF-A0A0Q5NPB0-F1
#
_cell.length_a   1.000
_cell.length_b   1.000
_cell.length_c   1.000
_cell.angle_alpha   90.00
_cell.angle_beta   90.00
_cell.angle_gamma   90.00
#
_symmetry.space_group_name_H-M   'P 1'
#
loop_
_entity.id
_entity.type
_entity.pdbx_description
1 polymer ?
#
loop_
_entity_poly.entity_id
_entity_poly.type
_entity_poly.pdbx_seq_one_letter_code
_entity_poly.pdbx_strand_id
1 'polypeptide(L)'
;MKLSLLVPVLATAFASHFAFAATSVSIDQHTWHDRLLVIFAADSQSADLAAQRAAVAETGPGFKERDLALVEVIGDTVKGASENASALRQRFGVGQHGFRALLVGKDGGVKIDSPRPISARELISTIDAMPMRRQEAGSKLP
;
A
#
# COMPACT_ATOMS: atom_id res chain seq x y z
N MET A 1 -59.15 -9.43 -24.83
CA MET A 1 -58.35 -8.20 -24.69
C MET A 1 -56.98 -8.62 -24.19
N LYS A 2 -55.92 -8.39 -25.00
CA LYS A 2 -54.52 -8.73 -24.69
C LYS A 2 -54.00 -7.71 -23.68
N LEU A 3 -53.57 -8.15 -22.49
CA LEU A 3 -52.96 -7.29 -21.48
C LEU A 3 -51.46 -7.60 -21.37
N SER A 4 -50.69 -6.53 -21.48
CA SER A 4 -49.27 -6.46 -21.78
C SER A 4 -48.34 -7.05 -20.71
N LEU A 5 -47.25 -7.65 -21.20
CA LEU A 5 -46.02 -7.92 -20.46
C LEU A 5 -45.45 -6.63 -19.84
N LEU A 6 -44.92 -6.75 -18.63
CA LEU A 6 -43.90 -5.84 -18.11
C LEU A 6 -42.98 -6.64 -17.18
N VAL A 7 -41.83 -7.05 -17.73
CA VAL A 7 -40.73 -7.67 -16.97
C VAL A 7 -39.79 -6.54 -16.58
N PRO A 8 -39.56 -6.25 -15.27
CA PRO A 8 -38.52 -5.31 -14.89
C PRO A 8 -37.16 -6.01 -15.00
N VAL A 9 -36.32 -5.52 -15.90
CA VAL A 9 -34.90 -5.88 -15.96
C VAL A 9 -34.21 -5.16 -14.81
N LEU A 10 -33.91 -5.89 -13.74
CA LEU A 10 -33.13 -5.38 -12.62
C LEU A 10 -31.64 -5.47 -12.99
N ALA A 11 -31.02 -4.31 -13.20
CA ALA A 11 -29.59 -4.20 -13.48
C ALA A 11 -28.77 -4.62 -12.24
N THR A 12 -28.15 -5.80 -12.29
CA THR A 12 -27.17 -6.23 -11.30
C THR A 12 -25.84 -5.54 -11.56
N ALA A 13 -25.52 -4.52 -10.77
CA ALA A 13 -24.17 -3.97 -10.70
C ALA A 13 -23.23 -5.03 -10.10
N PHE A 14 -22.39 -5.63 -10.93
CA PHE A 14 -21.29 -6.49 -10.48
C PHE A 14 -20.24 -5.59 -9.79
N ALA A 15 -20.34 -5.46 -8.47
CA ALA A 15 -19.25 -4.95 -7.65
C ALA A 15 -18.15 -6.02 -7.60
N SER A 16 -17.14 -5.90 -8.45
CA SER A 16 -15.93 -6.72 -8.42
C SER A 16 -15.24 -6.56 -7.05
N HIS A 17 -15.53 -7.47 -6.13
CA HIS A 17 -14.79 -7.62 -4.89
C HIS A 17 -13.42 -8.22 -5.25
N PHE A 18 -12.42 -7.36 -5.38
CA PHE A 18 -11.02 -7.80 -5.39
C PHE A 18 -10.66 -8.33 -4.01
N ALA A 19 -10.85 -9.63 -3.80
CA ALA A 19 -10.29 -10.33 -2.65
C ALA A 19 -8.79 -10.53 -2.90
N PHE A 20 -7.97 -9.65 -2.34
CA PHE A 20 -6.54 -9.93 -2.19
C PHE A 20 -6.40 -11.04 -1.14
N ALA A 21 -6.01 -12.25 -1.57
CA ALA A 21 -5.55 -13.27 -0.66
C ALA A 21 -4.25 -12.76 -0.01
N ALA A 22 -4.35 -12.25 1.21
CA ALA A 22 -3.21 -11.71 1.95
C ALA A 22 -2.42 -12.87 2.58
N THR A 23 -1.51 -13.47 1.82
CA THR A 23 -0.36 -14.15 2.42
C THR A 23 0.57 -13.06 2.96
N SER A 24 0.64 -12.91 4.28
CA SER A 24 1.58 -11.97 4.90
C SER A 24 3.00 -12.51 4.74
N VAL A 25 3.90 -11.64 4.30
CA VAL A 25 5.32 -11.91 4.04
C VAL A 25 6.13 -11.02 4.98
N SER A 26 7.34 -11.42 5.38
CA SER A 26 8.17 -10.56 6.24
C SER A 26 8.56 -9.27 5.50
N ILE A 27 8.71 -8.15 6.22
CA ILE A 27 9.22 -6.90 5.65
C ILE A 27 10.57 -7.11 4.96
N ASP A 28 11.43 -7.99 5.49
CA ASP A 28 12.72 -8.24 4.86
C ASP A 28 12.56 -8.90 3.50
N GLN A 29 11.61 -9.85 3.36
CA GLN A 29 11.34 -10.51 2.09
C GLN A 29 10.73 -9.56 1.05
N HIS A 30 9.89 -8.62 1.48
CA HIS A 30 9.41 -7.53 0.65
C HIS A 30 10.54 -6.62 0.18
N THR A 31 11.42 -6.23 1.11
CA THR A 31 12.45 -5.22 0.89
C THR A 31 13.38 -5.54 -0.29
N TRP A 32 13.56 -6.79 -0.71
CA TRP A 32 14.40 -7.14 -1.87
C TRP A 32 13.65 -7.19 -3.22
N HIS A 33 12.32 -7.23 -3.19
CA HIS A 33 11.46 -7.40 -4.37
C HIS A 33 10.63 -6.14 -4.65
N ASP A 34 10.06 -5.59 -3.58
CA ASP A 34 9.08 -4.51 -3.55
C ASP A 34 9.62 -3.31 -2.76
N ARG A 35 9.15 -2.13 -3.16
CA ARG A 35 9.15 -0.95 -2.30
C ARG A 35 8.03 -1.15 -1.28
N LEU A 36 8.15 -0.58 -0.09
CA LEU A 36 7.09 -0.66 0.93
C LEU A 36 6.59 0.73 1.29
N LEU A 37 5.27 0.89 1.33
CA LEU A 37 4.63 1.98 2.07
C LEU A 37 4.18 1.42 3.42
N VAL A 38 4.88 1.79 4.48
CA VAL A 38 4.57 1.38 5.85
C VAL A 38 3.82 2.51 6.55
N ILE A 39 2.60 2.26 7.00
CA ILE A 39 1.74 3.24 7.65
C ILE A 39 1.50 2.81 9.09
N PHE A 40 1.80 3.69 10.04
CA PHE A 40 1.48 3.56 11.44
C PHE A 40 0.34 4.48 11.81
N ALA A 41 -0.64 3.95 12.54
CA ALA A 41 -1.70 4.72 13.17
C ALA A 41 -2.05 4.11 14.54
N ALA A 42 -2.57 4.94 15.44
CA ALA A 42 -3.10 4.46 16.72
C ALA A 42 -4.47 3.79 16.56
N ASP A 43 -5.31 4.31 15.66
CA ASP A 43 -6.67 3.85 15.44
C ASP A 43 -7.07 3.86 13.96
N SER A 44 -8.01 2.99 13.63
CA SER A 44 -8.60 2.80 12.31
C SER A 44 -9.42 3.98 11.81
N GLN A 45 -9.94 4.83 12.71
CA GLN A 45 -10.74 6.02 12.38
C GLN A 45 -9.88 7.28 12.23
N SER A 46 -8.55 7.16 12.24
CA SER A 46 -7.65 8.29 12.04
C SER A 46 -7.90 8.99 10.70
N ALA A 47 -8.08 10.31 10.74
CA ALA A 47 -8.22 11.14 9.54
C ALA A 47 -6.98 11.05 8.64
N ASP A 48 -5.78 10.98 9.25
CA ASP A 48 -4.53 10.83 8.50
C ASP A 48 -4.43 9.46 7.81
N LEU A 49 -4.90 8.39 8.47
CA LEU A 49 -4.96 7.06 7.85
C LEU A 49 -5.91 7.07 6.65
N ALA A 50 -7.09 7.69 6.79
CA ALA A 50 -8.04 7.83 5.69
C ALA A 50 -7.45 8.63 4.52
N ALA A 51 -6.77 9.75 4.81
CA ALA A 51 -6.11 10.57 3.80
C ALA A 51 -4.96 9.83 3.10
N GLN A 52 -4.16 9.05 3.83
CA GLN A 52 -3.09 8.24 3.23
C GLN A 52 -3.65 7.14 2.32
N ARG A 53 -4.74 6.47 2.71
CA ARG A 53 -5.43 5.49 1.86
C ARG A 53 -6.00 6.13 0.60
N ALA A 54 -6.56 7.33 0.71
CA ALA A 54 -7.02 8.09 -0.45
C ALA A 54 -5.86 8.42 -1.40
N ALA A 55 -4.73 8.89 -0.87
CA ALA A 55 -3.53 9.14 -1.67
C ALA A 55 -3.00 7.87 -2.36
N VAL A 56 -3.06 6.70 -1.70
CA VAL A 56 -2.73 5.41 -2.33
C VAL A 56 -3.70 5.09 -3.47
N ALA A 57 -5.00 5.24 -3.25
CA ALA A 57 -6.02 4.98 -4.28
C ALA A 57 -5.86 5.91 -5.50
N GLU A 58 -5.48 7.17 -5.29
CA GLU A 58 -5.21 8.14 -6.36
C GLU A 58 -4.05 7.74 -7.27
N THR A 59 -3.08 6.94 -6.79
CA THR A 59 -1.99 6.44 -7.64
C THR A 59 -2.44 5.40 -8.67
N GLY A 60 -3.62 4.79 -8.47
CA GLY A 60 -4.20 3.81 -9.39
C GLY A 60 -3.26 2.62 -9.69
N PRO A 61 -3.17 2.15 -10.96
CA PRO A 61 -2.34 1.00 -11.32
C PRO A 61 -0.83 1.26 -11.15
N GLY A 62 -0.42 2.53 -11.06
CA GLY A 62 0.98 2.92 -10.85
C GLY A 62 1.58 2.34 -9.56
N PHE A 63 0.76 2.02 -8.56
CA PHE A 63 1.21 1.35 -7.34
C PHE A 63 1.76 -0.07 -7.63
N LYS A 64 1.07 -0.83 -8.48
CA LYS A 64 1.46 -2.20 -8.84
C LYS A 64 2.60 -2.22 -9.86
N GLU A 65 2.57 -1.32 -10.84
CA GLU A 65 3.63 -1.20 -11.87
C GLU A 65 4.99 -0.77 -11.28
N ARG A 66 4.98 -0.18 -10.08
CA ARG A 66 6.17 0.27 -9.36
C ARG A 66 6.61 -0.69 -8.26
N ASP A 67 6.08 -1.91 -8.24
CA ASP A 67 6.35 -2.94 -7.22
C ASP A 67 6.23 -2.36 -5.81
N LEU A 68 5.14 -1.67 -5.50
CA LEU A 68 4.91 -1.09 -4.16
C LEU A 68 3.91 -1.96 -3.39
N ALA A 69 4.32 -2.39 -2.19
CA ALA A 69 3.48 -3.13 -1.25
C ALA A 69 3.07 -2.24 -0.06
N LEU A 70 1.88 -2.48 0.48
CA LEU A 70 1.31 -1.70 1.57
C LEU A 70 1.37 -2.50 2.88
N VAL A 71 1.95 -1.90 3.92
CA VAL A 71 1.95 -2.43 5.28
C VAL A 71 1.23 -1.43 6.18
N GLU A 72 0.16 -1.87 6.84
CA GLU A 72 -0.59 -1.03 7.80
C GLU A 72 -0.42 -1.60 9.20
N VAL A 73 0.03 -0.75 10.13
CA VAL A 73 0.15 -1.03 11.56
C VAL A 73 -0.82 -0.11 12.30
N ILE A 74 -1.97 -0.64 12.70
CA ILE A 74 -3.08 0.10 13.31
C ILE A 74 -3.30 -0.44 14.72
N GLY A 75 -2.95 0.36 15.73
CA GLY A 75 -2.83 -0.14 17.10
C GLY A 75 -1.86 -1.32 17.14
N ASP A 76 -2.36 -2.49 17.54
CA ASP A 76 -1.63 -3.76 17.57
C ASP A 76 -1.87 -4.65 16.33
N THR A 77 -2.75 -4.23 15.42
CA THR A 77 -3.07 -4.99 14.21
C THR A 77 -2.10 -4.66 13.09
N VAL A 78 -1.54 -5.70 12.46
CA VAL A 78 -0.69 -5.57 11.27
C VAL A 78 -1.37 -6.18 10.06
N LYS A 79 -1.33 -5.49 8.93
CA LYS A 79 -1.75 -5.98 7.61
C LYS A 79 -0.59 -5.80 6.63
N GLY A 80 -0.40 -6.78 5.75
CA GLY A 80 0.64 -6.73 4.72
C GLY A 80 2.04 -7.13 5.19
N ALA A 81 2.22 -7.48 6.46
CA ALA A 81 3.46 -8.02 7.01
C ALA A 81 3.16 -9.14 8.04
N SER A 82 4.11 -10.05 8.26
CA SER A 82 3.97 -11.14 9.23
C SER A 82 4.48 -10.76 10.63
N GLU A 83 5.32 -9.73 10.72
CA GLU A 83 5.80 -9.16 11.97
C GLU A 83 4.66 -8.54 12.79
N ASN A 84 4.81 -8.56 14.11
CA ASN A 84 3.86 -7.90 15.01
C ASN A 84 4.09 -6.37 15.06
N ALA A 85 3.09 -5.64 15.55
CA ALA A 85 3.12 -4.18 15.58
C ALA A 85 4.30 -3.61 16.40
N SER A 86 4.65 -4.23 17.53
CA SER A 86 5.73 -3.75 18.39
C SER A 86 7.10 -3.88 17.74
N ALA A 87 7.39 -5.00 17.05
CA ALA A 87 8.62 -5.21 16.30
C ALA A 87 8.77 -4.19 15.17
N LEU A 88 7.67 -3.91 14.44
CA LEU A 88 7.67 -2.91 13.37
C LEU A 88 7.89 -1.49 13.91
N ARG A 89 7.21 -1.12 14.99
CA ARG A 89 7.40 0.17 15.67
C ARG A 89 8.84 0.33 16.15
N GLN A 90 9.42 -0.69 16.76
CA GLN A 90 10.82 -0.68 17.21
C GLN A 90 11.78 -0.54 16.02
N ARG A 91 11.57 -1.30 14.94
CA ARG A 91 12.41 -1.28 13.74
C ARG A 91 12.49 0.11 13.11
N PHE A 92 11.36 0.82 13.04
CA PHE A 92 11.28 2.14 12.41
C PHE A 92 11.32 3.31 13.42
N GLY A 93 11.53 3.05 14.71
CA GLY A 93 11.58 4.09 15.74
C GLY A 93 10.27 4.86 15.92
N VAL A 94 9.12 4.24 15.64
CA VAL A 94 7.80 4.89 15.71
C VAL A 94 7.15 4.60 17.06
N GLY A 95 6.65 5.64 17.73
CA GLY A 95 5.93 5.50 19.00
C GLY A 95 4.57 4.79 18.86
N GLN A 96 3.94 4.50 19.99
CA GLN A 96 2.59 3.89 20.05
C GLN A 96 1.49 4.84 19.53
N HIS A 97 1.72 6.15 19.68
CA HIS A 97 0.72 7.18 19.42
C HIS A 97 1.12 8.02 18.21
N GLY A 98 0.12 8.36 17.39
CA GLY A 98 0.30 9.24 16.24
C GLY A 98 0.38 8.48 14.91
N PHE A 99 0.21 9.26 13.85
CA PHE A 99 0.35 8.80 12.48
C PHE A 99 1.82 8.91 12.03
N ARG A 100 2.29 7.92 11.27
CA ARG A 100 3.56 7.99 10.56
C ARG A 100 3.48 7.19 9.28
N ALA A 101 3.94 7.75 8.17
CA ALA A 101 4.04 7.05 6.89
C ALA A 101 5.50 7.02 6.45
N LEU A 102 5.99 5.84 6.08
CA LEU A 102 7.32 5.64 5.57
C LEU A 102 7.27 5.00 4.19
N LEU A 103 8.05 5.55 3.26
CA LEU A 103 8.35 4.89 2.00
C LEU A 103 9.72 4.24 2.12
N VAL A 104 9.77 2.91 2.04
CA VAL A 104 11.00 2.11 2.08
C VAL A 104 11.32 1.63 0.67
N GLY A 105 12.57 1.82 0.25
CA GLY A 105 13.05 1.36 -1.05
C GLY A 105 13.32 -0.15 -1.09
N LYS A 106 13.64 -0.66 -2.29
CA LYS A 106 14.07 -2.06 -2.50
C LYS A 106 15.46 -2.39 -1.93
N ASP A 107 16.09 -1.41 -1.29
CA ASP A 107 17.37 -1.52 -0.60
C ASP A 107 17.19 -1.56 0.93
N GLY A 108 15.96 -1.47 1.41
CA GLY A 108 15.62 -1.39 2.83
C GLY A 108 15.83 -0.02 3.45
N GLY A 109 16.30 0.95 2.66
CA GLY A 109 16.46 2.32 3.10
C GLY A 109 15.11 3.05 3.13
N VAL A 110 14.84 3.74 4.23
CA VAL A 110 13.72 4.69 4.31
C VAL A 110 14.03 5.89 3.40
N LYS A 111 13.16 6.14 2.42
CA LYS A 111 13.25 7.23 1.44
C LYS A 111 12.40 8.43 1.83
N ILE A 112 11.25 8.17 2.45
CA ILE A 112 10.41 9.20 3.07
C ILE A 112 10.09 8.72 4.48
N ASP A 113 10.21 9.61 5.44
CA ASP A 113 9.71 9.43 6.81
C ASP A 113 8.86 10.66 7.18
N SER A 114 7.55 10.49 7.21
CA SER A 114 6.61 11.60 7.34
C SER A 114 5.67 11.44 8.56
N PRO A 115 5.52 12.49 9.40
CA PRO A 115 4.47 12.53 10.43
C PRO A 115 3.06 12.78 9.87
N ARG A 116 2.92 12.99 8.57
CA ARG A 116 1.65 13.33 7.90
C ARG A 116 1.46 12.48 6.64
N PRO A 117 0.22 12.35 6.13
CA PRO A 117 -0.03 11.60 4.91
C PRO A 117 0.87 12.08 3.76
N ILE A 118 1.55 11.13 3.11
CA ILE A 118 2.36 11.36 1.92
C ILE A 118 1.41 11.41 0.73
N SER A 119 1.47 12.52 -0.02
CA SER A 119 0.61 12.70 -1.19
C SER A 119 0.93 11.70 -2.30
N ALA A 120 -0.05 11.40 -3.16
CA ALA A 120 0.15 10.54 -4.33
C ALA A 120 1.30 11.05 -5.22
N ARG A 121 1.36 12.37 -5.45
CA ARG A 121 2.42 13.02 -6.23
C ARG A 121 3.80 12.81 -5.61
N GLU A 122 3.93 12.96 -4.30
CA GLU A 122 5.19 12.79 -3.59
C GLU A 122 5.65 11.33 -3.59
N LEU A 123 4.73 10.38 -3.37
CA LEU A 123 5.01 8.95 -3.53
C LEU A 123 5.54 8.66 -4.95
N ILE A 124 4.80 9.04 -5.98
CA ILE A 124 5.16 8.75 -7.39
C ILE A 124 6.49 9.40 -7.75
N SER A 125 6.67 10.70 -7.47
CA SER A 125 7.91 11.41 -7.82
C SER A 125 9.14 10.84 -7.10
N THR A 126 9.01 10.47 -5.82
CA THR A 126 10.11 9.83 -5.09
C THR A 126 10.41 8.45 -5.66
N ILE A 127 9.37 7.69 -6.01
CA ILE A 127 9.50 6.36 -6.61
C ILE A 127 10.19 6.40 -7.97
N ASP A 128 9.84 7.37 -8.80
CA ASP A 128 10.41 7.57 -10.13
C ASP A 128 11.86 8.09 -10.07
N ALA A 129 12.20 8.84 -9.03
CA ALA A 129 13.57 9.30 -8.77
C ALA A 129 14.47 8.19 -8.19
N MET A 130 13.91 7.08 -7.70
CA MET A 130 14.71 5.94 -7.28
C MET A 130 15.33 5.28 -8.54
N PRO A 131 16.65 5.01 -8.54
CA PRO A 131 17.29 4.40 -9.70
C PRO A 131 16.61 3.07 -10.04
N MET A 132 16.05 2.97 -11.26
CA MET A 132 15.69 1.67 -11.82
C MET A 132 16.96 0.84 -11.92
N ARG A 133 16.89 -0.46 -11.55
CA ARG A 133 18.05 -1.35 -11.53
C ARG A 133 18.80 -1.26 -12.86
N ARG A 134 19.97 -0.59 -12.88
CA ARG A 134 20.98 -0.85 -13.94
C ARG A 134 21.43 -2.32 -13.93
N GLN A 135 21.01 -3.09 -12.92
CA GLN A 135 21.21 -4.52 -12.79
C GLN A 135 20.09 -5.39 -13.40
N GLU A 136 19.01 -4.84 -13.98
CA GLU A 136 18.00 -5.64 -14.72
C GLU A 136 18.31 -5.81 -16.21
N ALA A 137 19.16 -4.95 -16.77
CA ALA A 137 19.59 -5.07 -18.16
C ALA A 137 20.55 -6.26 -18.42
N GLY A 138 20.92 -7.03 -17.39
CA GLY A 138 21.87 -8.14 -17.50
C GLY A 138 21.26 -9.52 -17.76
N SER A 139 19.94 -9.70 -17.66
CA SER A 139 19.30 -11.04 -17.79
C SER A 139 18.34 -11.18 -18.97
N LYS A 140 18.47 -10.34 -19.99
CA LYS A 140 17.93 -10.58 -21.33
C LYS A 140 18.95 -10.17 -22.37
N LEU A 141 19.93 -11.03 -22.61
CA LEU A 141 20.53 -11.12 -23.93
C LEU A 141 20.05 -12.43 -24.58
N PRO A 142 19.78 -12.41 -25.91
CA PRO A 142 19.34 -13.57 -26.68
C PRO A 142 20.36 -14.71 -26.68
#